data_AF-A0AAD1FF85-F1
#
_entry.id   AF-A0AAD1FF85-F1
#
_cell.length_a   1.000
_cell.length_b   1.000
_cell.length_c   1.000
_cell.angle_alpha   90.00
_cell.angle_beta   90.00
_cell.angle_gamma   90.00
#
_symmetry.space_group_name_H-M   'P 1'
#
loop_
_entity.id
_entity.type
_entity.pdbx_description
1 polymer ?
#
loop_
_entity_poly.entity_id
_entity_poly.type
_entity_poly.pdbx_seq_one_letter_code
_entity_poly.pdbx_strand_id
1 'polypeptide(L)'
;MHDAYTPIVFQRHCHQLRAVMIDNQPWFVAFDFALMIAATRPYRLTKRIYPHQCRFAVLQHRNGTCEELELVNEAGLYRALYRFGHPEHCALSQWISDEVVPTLHDYYRSPTASPRRVLMTWADQRIAALKWQGEIWIARPDLPRFMAANDDRALRDGPSWRWLP
;
A
#
# COMPACT_ATOMS: atom_id res chain seq x y z
N MET A 1 3.11 17.21 7.68
CA MET A 1 4.37 16.53 8.05
C MET A 1 4.41 15.27 7.21
N HIS A 2 5.41 15.10 6.35
CA HIS A 2 5.57 13.83 5.63
C HIS A 2 6.16 12.84 6.64
N ASP A 3 5.37 11.85 7.05
CA ASP A 3 5.88 10.79 7.91
C ASP A 3 7.03 10.10 7.18
N ALA A 4 8.18 10.00 7.85
CA ALA A 4 9.32 9.30 7.30
C ALA A 4 9.05 7.80 7.41
N TYR A 5 9.09 7.08 6.29
CA TYR A 5 8.77 5.67 6.28
C TYR A 5 10.03 4.81 6.44
N THR A 6 9.98 3.79 7.29
CA THR A 6 11.07 2.81 7.41
C THR A 6 10.93 1.74 6.33
N PRO A 7 11.88 1.63 5.38
CA PRO A 7 11.79 0.63 4.33
C PRO A 7 12.21 -0.76 4.80
N ILE A 8 11.62 -1.79 4.20
CA ILE A 8 12.13 -3.16 4.22
C ILE A 8 13.12 -3.30 3.06
N VAL A 9 14.25 -3.96 3.31
CA VAL A 9 15.29 -4.19 2.30
C VAL A 9 15.23 -5.65 1.88
N PHE A 10 14.90 -5.88 0.61
CA PHE A 10 14.98 -7.19 -0.03
C PHE A 10 16.32 -7.32 -0.77
N GLN A 11 16.88 -8.51 -0.78
CA GLN A 11 18.16 -8.78 -1.45
C GLN A 11 17.96 -9.85 -2.51
N ARG A 12 18.45 -9.59 -3.72
CA ARG A 12 18.47 -10.56 -4.81
C ARG A 12 19.81 -10.48 -5.52
N HIS A 13 20.57 -11.56 -5.45
CA HIS A 13 21.95 -11.63 -5.94
C HIS A 13 22.81 -10.50 -5.33
N CYS A 14 23.31 -9.58 -6.15
CA CYS A 14 24.11 -8.43 -5.75
C CYS A 14 23.32 -7.11 -5.67
N HIS A 15 21.99 -7.15 -5.83
CA HIS A 15 21.14 -5.97 -5.82
C HIS A 15 20.19 -5.96 -4.64
N GLN A 16 19.98 -4.76 -4.08
CA GLN A 16 18.98 -4.51 -3.05
C GLN A 16 17.74 -3.88 -3.68
N LEU A 17 16.56 -4.20 -3.11
CA LEU A 17 15.29 -3.55 -3.38
C LEU A 17 14.72 -3.02 -2.07
N ARG A 18 14.74 -1.71 -1.87
CA ARG A 18 14.01 -1.07 -0.77
C ARG A 18 12.54 -0.92 -1.14
N ALA A 19 11.66 -1.33 -0.23
CA ALA A 19 10.23 -1.24 -0.41
C ALA A 19 9.52 -0.82 0.87
N VAL A 20 8.34 -0.22 0.70
CA VAL A 20 7.56 0.36 1.79
C VAL A 20 6.07 0.29 1.49
N MET A 21 5.26 0.28 2.55
CA MET A 21 3.81 0.29 2.45
C MET A 21 3.29 1.70 2.67
N ILE A 22 2.58 2.24 1.67
CA ILE A 22 1.94 3.55 1.77
C ILE A 22 0.51 3.39 1.25
N ASP A 23 -0.48 3.78 2.05
CA ASP A 23 -1.91 3.67 1.71
C ASP A 23 -2.30 2.22 1.35
N ASN A 24 -1.75 1.23 2.07
CA ASN A 24 -1.91 -0.21 1.83
C ASN A 24 -1.45 -0.67 0.42
N GLN A 25 -0.66 0.15 -0.29
CA GLN A 25 -0.10 -0.17 -1.59
C GLN A 25 1.44 -0.31 -1.53
N PRO A 26 2.01 -1.32 -2.19
CA PRO A 26 3.45 -1.54 -2.19
C PRO A 26 4.15 -0.51 -3.07
N TRP A 27 5.13 0.17 -2.48
CA TRP A 27 5.98 1.14 -3.16
C TRP A 27 7.44 0.70 -3.08
N PHE A 28 8.15 0.83 -4.19
CA PHE A 28 9.52 0.38 -4.36
C PHE A 28 10.41 1.55 -4.72
N VAL A 29 11.64 1.59 -4.21
CA VAL A 29 12.60 2.62 -4.63
C VAL A 29 12.92 2.43 -6.11
N ALA A 30 12.59 3.43 -6.93
CA ALA A 30 12.68 3.33 -8.38
C ALA A 30 14.14 3.14 -8.84
N PHE A 31 15.09 3.78 -8.15
CA PHE A 31 16.51 3.65 -8.45
C PHE A 31 17.02 2.21 -8.24
N ASP A 32 16.71 1.62 -7.09
CA ASP A 32 17.06 0.24 -6.75
C ASP A 32 16.50 -0.73 -7.79
N PHE A 33 15.22 -0.58 -8.13
CA PHE A 33 14.57 -1.39 -9.15
C PHE A 33 15.19 -1.20 -10.54
N ALA A 34 15.54 0.03 -10.92
CA ALA A 34 16.19 0.32 -12.19
C ALA A 34 17.56 -0.36 -12.33
N LEU A 35 18.30 -0.53 -11.23
CA LEU A 35 19.55 -1.28 -11.22
C LEU A 35 19.32 -2.78 -11.43
N MET A 36 18.28 -3.36 -10.82
CA MET A 36 17.95 -4.78 -10.99
C MET A 36 17.54 -5.17 -12.41
N ILE A 37 16.94 -4.25 -13.18
CA ILE A 37 16.61 -4.46 -14.59
C ILE A 37 17.73 -4.01 -15.53
N ALA A 38 18.91 -3.69 -15.00
CA ALA A 38 20.06 -3.18 -15.75
C ALA A 38 19.71 -1.99 -16.66
N ALA A 39 18.84 -1.07 -16.20
CA ALA A 39 18.43 0.08 -17.00
C ALA A 39 19.63 0.98 -17.32
N THR A 40 19.82 1.32 -18.60
CA THR A 40 20.95 2.17 -19.06
C THR A 40 20.99 3.54 -18.36
N ARG A 41 19.84 4.06 -17.95
CA ARG A 41 19.71 5.36 -17.25
C ARG A 41 18.77 5.21 -16.05
N PRO A 42 19.25 4.73 -14.91
CA PRO A 42 18.40 4.40 -13.75
C PRO A 42 17.54 5.58 -13.26
N TYR A 43 18.14 6.78 -13.18
CA TYR A 43 17.46 8.03 -12.78
C TYR A 43 16.35 8.50 -13.73
N ARG A 44 16.17 7.87 -14.89
CA ARG A 44 15.10 8.21 -15.85
C ARG A 44 14.00 7.16 -15.88
N LEU A 45 14.03 6.15 -15.00
CA LEU A 45 13.04 5.09 -14.99
C LEU A 45 11.63 5.66 -14.81
N THR A 46 11.44 6.49 -13.80
CA THR A 46 10.15 7.10 -13.43
C THR A 46 9.59 8.01 -14.51
N LYS A 47 10.45 8.71 -15.26
CA LYS A 47 10.06 9.48 -16.46
C LYS A 47 9.50 8.60 -17.58
N ARG A 48 9.69 7.29 -17.51
CA ARG A 48 9.16 6.30 -18.47
C ARG A 48 7.93 5.55 -17.94
N ILE A 49 7.45 5.94 -16.75
CA ILE A 49 6.29 5.38 -16.06
C ILE A 49 5.21 6.48 -15.98
N TYR A 50 3.94 6.12 -15.76
CA TYR A 50 2.92 7.14 -15.61
C TYR A 50 3.06 7.91 -14.30
N PRO A 51 2.73 9.21 -14.26
CA PRO A 51 2.87 10.03 -13.06
C PRO A 51 2.14 9.47 -11.83
N HIS A 52 0.95 8.85 -12.00
CA HIS A 52 0.17 8.28 -10.89
C HIS A 52 0.77 6.97 -10.31
N GLN A 53 1.77 6.40 -10.97
CA GLN A 53 2.47 5.19 -10.51
C GLN A 53 3.80 5.52 -9.83
N CYS A 54 4.15 6.81 -9.77
CA CYS A 54 5.34 7.30 -9.12
C CYS A 54 4.96 8.29 -8.02
N ARG A 55 5.72 8.33 -6.94
CA ARG A 55 5.61 9.39 -5.92
C ARG A 55 6.95 9.64 -5.26
N PHE A 56 7.14 10.82 -4.70
CA PHE A 56 8.23 11.08 -3.77
C PHE A 56 7.80 10.73 -2.36
N ALA A 57 8.71 10.10 -1.62
CA ALA A 57 8.52 9.82 -0.19
C ALA A 57 9.87 9.91 0.54
N VAL A 58 9.81 10.32 1.81
CA VAL A 58 10.98 10.34 2.68
C VAL A 58 11.12 8.98 3.33
N LEU A 59 12.24 8.31 3.09
CA LEU A 59 12.59 7.05 3.74
C LEU A 59 13.57 7.31 4.88
N GLN A 60 13.28 6.76 6.06
CA GLN A 60 14.18 6.79 7.21
C GLN A 60 14.93 5.47 7.32
N HIS A 61 16.26 5.56 7.27
CA HIS A 61 17.15 4.42 7.44
C HIS A 61 17.42 4.14 8.92
N ARG A 62 17.88 2.92 9.22
CA ARG A 62 18.17 2.48 10.60
C ARG A 62 19.26 3.30 11.30
N ASN A 63 20.15 3.93 10.54
CA ASN A 63 21.19 4.84 11.03
C ASN A 63 20.64 6.25 11.34
N GLY A 64 19.33 6.49 11.17
CA GLY A 64 18.68 7.78 11.41
C GLY A 64 18.75 8.74 10.23
N THR A 65 19.36 8.37 9.09
CA THR A 65 19.37 9.24 7.91
C THR A 65 18.03 9.20 7.20
N CYS A 66 17.55 10.37 6.77
CA CYS A 66 16.34 10.51 5.97
C CYS A 66 16.72 10.87 4.54
N GLU A 67 16.17 10.15 3.58
CA GLU A 67 16.39 10.38 2.15
C GLU A 67 15.05 10.54 1.45
N GLU A 68 14.86 11.64 0.71
CA GLU A 68 13.73 11.77 -0.20
C GLU A 68 14.04 11.02 -1.49
N LEU A 69 13.23 10.02 -1.80
CA LEU A 69 13.44 9.13 -2.92
C LEU A 69 12.18 9.03 -3.78
N GLU A 70 12.41 8.81 -5.07
CA GLU A 70 11.34 8.52 -6.00
C GLU A 70 10.98 7.04 -5.93
N LEU A 71 9.71 6.78 -5.65
CA LEU A 71 9.14 5.45 -5.54
C LEU A 71 8.28 5.13 -6.75
N VAL A 72 8.15 3.85 -7.05
CA VAL A 72 7.25 3.29 -8.06
C VAL A 72 6.33 2.27 -7.39
N ASN A 73 5.04 2.30 -7.72
CA ASN A 73 4.11 1.27 -7.24
C ASN A 73 4.27 -0.04 -8.03
N GLU A 74 3.67 -1.11 -7.54
CA GLU A 74 3.71 -2.43 -8.18
C GLU A 74 3.27 -2.40 -9.66
N ALA A 75 2.20 -1.67 -10.00
CA ALA A 75 1.73 -1.57 -11.38
C ALA A 75 2.74 -0.87 -12.31
N GLY A 76 3.45 0.16 -11.83
CA GLY A 76 4.53 0.82 -12.57
C GLY A 76 5.75 -0.08 -12.73
N LEU A 77 6.03 -0.89 -11.70
CA LEU A 77 7.11 -1.87 -11.70
C LEU A 77 6.91 -2.93 -12.80
N TYR A 78 5.76 -3.61 -12.85
CA TYR A 78 5.51 -4.61 -13.90
C TYR A 78 5.48 -4.00 -15.29
N ARG A 79 4.95 -2.78 -15.44
CA ARG A 79 5.02 -2.05 -16.70
C ARG A 79 6.47 -1.84 -17.15
N ALA A 80 7.35 -1.48 -16.23
CA ALA A 80 8.77 -1.34 -16.54
C ALA A 80 9.37 -2.68 -16.98
N LEU A 81 9.14 -3.79 -16.26
CA LEU A 81 9.64 -5.11 -16.66
C LEU A 81 9.24 -5.46 -18.10
N TYR A 82 7.97 -5.27 -18.44
CA TYR A 82 7.45 -5.51 -19.79
C TYR A 82 8.08 -4.58 -20.84
N ARG A 83 8.23 -3.29 -20.50
CA ARG A 83 8.78 -2.29 -21.43
C ARG A 83 10.26 -2.50 -21.74
N PHE A 84 11.07 -2.89 -20.75
CA PHE A 84 12.51 -3.10 -20.95
C PHE A 84 12.82 -4.48 -21.54
N GLY A 85 11.91 -5.46 -21.41
CA GLY A 85 11.91 -6.70 -22.18
C GLY A 85 13.22 -7.48 -22.15
N HIS A 86 13.46 -8.26 -21.09
CA HIS A 86 14.62 -9.16 -20.98
C HIS A 86 14.15 -10.52 -20.40
N PRO A 87 14.69 -11.67 -20.85
CA PRO A 87 14.27 -12.99 -20.35
C PRO A 87 14.45 -13.12 -18.83
N GLU A 88 15.50 -12.51 -18.26
CA GLU A 88 15.72 -12.52 -16.80
C GLU A 88 14.66 -11.72 -16.02
N HIS A 89 13.93 -10.82 -16.68
CA HIS A 89 12.84 -10.08 -16.04
C HIS A 89 11.66 -10.99 -15.67
N CYS A 90 11.52 -12.17 -16.30
CA CYS A 90 10.51 -13.14 -15.91
C CYS A 90 10.78 -13.66 -14.50
N ALA A 91 12.01 -14.07 -14.23
CA ALA A 91 12.43 -14.52 -12.89
C ALA A 91 12.37 -13.39 -11.86
N LEU A 92 12.69 -12.15 -12.26
CA LEU A 92 12.54 -10.98 -11.39
C LEU A 92 11.06 -10.68 -11.09
N SER A 93 10.19 -10.75 -12.10
CA SER A 93 8.75 -10.57 -11.93
C SER A 93 8.19 -11.60 -10.96
N GLN A 94 8.56 -12.88 -11.15
CA GLN A 94 8.12 -13.97 -10.30
C GLN A 94 8.58 -13.78 -8.86
N TRP A 95 9.85 -13.44 -8.64
CA TRP A 95 10.37 -13.14 -7.31
C TRP A 95 9.62 -12.00 -6.62
N ILE A 96 9.27 -10.94 -7.36
CA ILE A 96 8.52 -9.82 -6.80
C ILE A 96 7.09 -10.24 -6.41
N SER A 97 6.40 -10.95 -7.31
CA SER A 97 5.03 -11.42 -7.09
C SER A 97 4.91 -12.45 -5.97
N ASP A 98 5.84 -13.41 -5.92
CA ASP A 98 5.70 -14.60 -5.08
C ASP A 98 6.35 -14.39 -3.70
N GLU A 99 7.38 -13.55 -3.61
CA GLU A 99 8.11 -13.33 -2.35
C GLU A 99 7.96 -11.90 -1.83
N VAL A 100 8.32 -10.89 -2.63
CA VAL A 100 8.46 -9.51 -2.14
C VAL A 100 7.13 -8.90 -1.73
N VAL A 101 6.14 -8.93 -2.62
CA VAL A 101 4.82 -8.32 -2.37
C VAL A 101 4.11 -9.03 -1.21
N PRO A 102 4.02 -10.37 -1.16
CA PRO A 102 3.43 -11.07 -0.02
C PRO A 102 4.15 -10.79 1.29
N THR A 103 5.49 -10.82 1.29
CA THR A 103 6.28 -10.53 2.50
C THR A 103 6.05 -9.11 3.00
N LEU A 104 5.93 -8.14 2.08
CA LEU A 104 5.66 -6.76 2.44
C LEU A 104 4.25 -6.61 3.02
N HIS A 105 3.24 -7.22 2.41
CA HIS A 105 1.89 -7.25 2.98
C HIS A 105 1.84 -7.93 4.35
N ASP A 106 2.56 -9.04 4.55
CA ASP A 106 2.61 -9.75 5.83
C ASP A 106 3.36 -8.97 6.91
N TYR A 107 4.42 -8.23 6.55
CA TYR A 107 5.16 -7.38 7.49
C TYR A 107 4.29 -6.24 8.04
N TYR A 108 3.53 -5.58 7.16
CA TYR A 108 2.61 -4.51 7.55
C TYR A 108 1.22 -5.02 7.96
N ARG A 109 0.99 -6.34 7.91
CA ARG A 109 -0.20 -6.98 8.45
C ARG A 109 -0.13 -6.92 9.97
N SER A 110 -1.01 -6.13 10.58
CA SER A 110 -1.21 -6.22 12.02
C SER A 110 -1.65 -7.64 12.38
N PRO A 111 -1.03 -8.33 13.36
CA PRO A 111 -1.49 -9.63 13.86
C PRO A 111 -2.95 -9.59 14.35
N THR A 112 -3.47 -8.41 14.66
CA THR A 112 -4.84 -8.15 15.10
C THR A 112 -5.83 -8.02 13.92
N ALA A 113 -5.35 -7.97 12.68
CA ALA A 113 -6.15 -7.79 11.46
C ALA A 113 -6.86 -9.08 10.98
N SER A 114 -7.06 -10.06 11.86
CA SER A 114 -8.08 -11.07 11.63
C SER A 114 -9.44 -10.37 11.42
N PRO A 115 -10.27 -10.82 10.48
CA PRO A 115 -11.59 -10.24 10.28
C PRO A 115 -12.38 -10.29 11.60
N ARG A 116 -12.59 -9.12 12.22
CA ARG A 116 -13.32 -9.01 13.48
C ARG A 116 -14.69 -8.43 13.20
N ARG A 117 -15.72 -9.19 13.58
CA ARG A 117 -17.09 -8.69 13.54
C ARG A 117 -17.25 -7.67 14.67
N VAL A 118 -17.59 -6.44 14.31
CA VAL A 118 -17.85 -5.35 15.23
C VAL A 118 -19.32 -4.99 15.12
N LEU A 119 -19.97 -4.77 16.26
CA LEU A 119 -21.31 -4.22 16.30
C LEU A 119 -21.18 -2.71 16.55
N MET A 120 -21.60 -1.89 15.60
CA MET A 120 -21.56 -0.43 15.74
C MET A 120 -22.97 0.12 15.96
N THR A 121 -23.06 1.21 16.72
CA THR A 121 -24.32 1.96 16.86
C THR A 121 -24.26 3.19 15.96
N TRP A 122 -25.26 3.32 15.10
CA TRP A 122 -25.44 4.45 14.20
C TRP A 122 -26.94 4.73 14.07
N ALA A 123 -27.33 5.99 14.27
CA ALA A 123 -28.74 6.41 14.27
C ALA A 123 -29.65 5.58 15.20
N ASP A 124 -29.19 5.32 16.44
CA ASP A 124 -29.88 4.47 17.42
C ASP A 124 -30.12 3.01 16.97
N GLN A 125 -29.49 2.58 15.86
CA GLN A 125 -29.55 1.21 15.35
C GLN A 125 -28.19 0.51 15.50
N ARG A 126 -28.24 -0.80 15.77
CA ARG A 126 -27.05 -1.66 15.89
C ARG A 126 -26.78 -2.35 14.55
N ILE A 127 -25.71 -1.98 13.88
CA ILE A 127 -25.29 -2.54 12.57
C ILE A 127 -24.10 -3.46 12.79
N ALA A 128 -24.17 -4.66 12.20
CA ALA A 128 -23.04 -5.57 12.15
C ALA A 128 -22.09 -5.12 11.03
N ALA A 129 -20.85 -4.83 11.37
CA ALA A 129 -19.79 -4.51 10.43
C ALA A 129 -18.60 -5.46 10.63
N LEU A 130 -17.75 -5.55 9.62
CA LEU A 130 -16.51 -6.29 9.65
C LEU A 130 -15.36 -5.30 9.64
N LYS A 131 -14.60 -5.23 10.75
CA LYS A 131 -13.33 -4.49 10.79
C LYS A 131 -12.25 -5.42 10.24
N TRP A 132 -11.66 -5.05 9.10
CA TRP A 132 -10.60 -5.82 8.46
C TRP A 132 -9.58 -4.89 7.81
N GLN A 133 -8.29 -5.13 8.08
CA GLN A 133 -7.16 -4.31 7.58
C GLN A 133 -7.29 -2.80 7.82
N GLY A 134 -7.98 -2.38 8.89
CA GLY A 134 -8.20 -0.96 9.21
C GLY A 134 -9.41 -0.34 8.52
N GLU A 135 -10.09 -1.08 7.65
CA GLU A 135 -11.33 -0.67 6.98
C GLU A 135 -12.55 -1.31 7.65
N ILE A 136 -13.71 -0.64 7.52
CA ILE A 136 -15.00 -1.14 7.98
C ILE A 136 -15.82 -1.55 6.76
N TRP A 137 -16.17 -2.84 6.70
CA TRP A 137 -17.00 -3.42 5.67
C TRP A 137 -18.41 -3.65 6.21
N ILE A 138 -19.42 -3.13 5.52
CA ILE A 138 -20.84 -3.32 5.85
C ILE A 138 -21.43 -4.29 4.83
N ALA A 139 -22.26 -5.23 5.27
CA ALA A 139 -22.95 -6.13 4.36
C ALA A 139 -23.87 -5.33 3.42
N ARG A 140 -23.80 -5.58 2.10
CA ARG A 140 -24.62 -4.88 1.10
C ARG A 140 -26.12 -4.81 1.43
N PRO A 141 -26.77 -5.84 2.01
CA PRO A 141 -28.18 -5.77 2.41
C PRO A 141 -28.48 -4.75 3.52
N ASP A 142 -27.50 -4.39 4.34
CA ASP A 142 -27.63 -3.39 5.41
C ASP A 142 -27.34 -1.96 4.91
N LEU A 143 -26.87 -1.81 3.67
CA LEU A 143 -26.50 -0.54 3.04
C LEU A 143 -27.71 0.40 2.78
N PRO A 144 -28.90 -0.08 2.38
CA PRO A 144 -30.09 0.77 2.29
C PRO A 144 -30.55 1.34 3.65
N ARG A 145 -30.36 0.58 4.74
CA ARG A 145 -30.57 1.08 6.12
C ARG A 145 -29.54 2.15 6.47
N PHE A 146 -28.31 1.96 6.00
CA PHE A 146 -27.21 2.93 6.09
C PHE A 146 -27.45 4.22 5.28
N MET A 147 -28.22 4.20 4.20
CA MET A 147 -28.52 5.41 3.43
C MET A 147 -29.74 6.16 3.98
N ALA A 148 -30.74 5.45 4.49
CA ALA A 148 -32.00 6.04 4.97
C ALA A 148 -31.84 6.97 6.19
N ALA A 149 -30.86 6.70 7.06
CA ALA A 149 -30.63 7.52 8.26
C ALA A 149 -29.84 8.82 7.99
N ASN A 150 -29.32 9.03 6.78
CA ASN A 150 -28.56 10.24 6.43
C ASN A 150 -29.46 11.41 5.98
N ASP A 151 -30.74 11.13 5.67
CA ASP A 151 -31.72 12.15 5.26
C ASP A 151 -32.44 12.82 6.46
N ASP A 152 -32.25 12.30 7.67
CA ASP A 152 -32.92 12.82 8.87
C ASP A 152 -32.03 13.83 9.63
N ARG A 153 -32.48 15.08 9.73
CA ARG A 153 -31.73 16.20 10.35
C ARG A 153 -31.37 15.96 11.82
N ALA A 154 -32.01 15.00 12.48
CA ALA A 154 -31.80 14.61 13.88
C ALA A 154 -30.61 13.67 14.11
N LEU A 155 -30.03 13.07 13.06
CA LEU A 155 -29.04 12.00 13.15
C LEU A 155 -27.61 12.47 12.81
N ARG A 156 -27.33 13.76 13.00
CA ARG A 156 -26.04 14.41 12.73
C ARG A 156 -24.89 13.99 13.64
N ASP A 157 -25.13 13.20 14.67
CA ASP A 157 -24.05 12.66 15.50
C ASP A 157 -23.19 11.75 14.63
N GLY A 158 -21.99 12.25 14.33
CA GLY A 158 -21.04 11.61 13.45
C GLY A 158 -20.81 10.16 13.88
N PRO A 159 -20.64 9.25 12.92
CA PRO A 159 -20.57 7.83 13.22
C PRO A 159 -19.42 7.52 14.18
N SER A 160 -19.71 6.66 15.17
CA SER A 160 -18.86 6.35 16.34
C SER A 160 -17.49 5.73 16.00
N TRP A 161 -17.24 5.38 14.73
CA TRP A 161 -15.94 4.88 14.26
C TRP A 161 -14.81 5.90 14.34
N ARG A 162 -15.10 7.20 14.47
CA ARG A 162 -14.08 8.23 14.68
C ARG A 162 -13.32 8.10 16.02
N TRP A 163 -13.84 7.31 16.96
CA TRP A 163 -13.31 7.16 18.31
C TRP A 163 -12.95 5.71 18.66
N LEU A 164 -12.97 4.80 17.68
CA LEU A 164 -12.54 3.41 17.87
C LEU A 164 -11.02 3.32 17.72
N PRO A 165 -10.28 2.80 18.71
CA PRO A 165 -8.85 2.55 18.58
C PRO A 165 -8.53 1.47 17.53
#